data_AF-A0AAD3H2F3-F1
#
_entry.id   AF-A0AAD3H2F3-F1
#
_cell.length_a   1.000
_cell.length_b   1.000
_cell.length_c   1.000
_cell.angle_alpha   90.00
_cell.angle_beta   90.00
_cell.angle_gamma   90.00
#
_symmetry.space_group_name_H-M   'P 1'
#
loop_
_entity.id
_entity.type
_entity.pdbx_description
1 polymer ?
#
loop_
_entity_poly.entity_id
_entity_poly.type
_entity_poly.pdbx_seq_one_letter_code
_entity_poly.pdbx_strand_id
1 'polypeptide(L)'
;MDALIAFSLGLPSRRKRSSSTKKKKKKADNYFETLTTVQLKDMCKAGKLKQSGTKAELCQRLLEHEFIRPFIWCTQNQLKAELKEQMLVQSGSKYEQILRLIHHKYGTGQVKRAATDTVTDESGETKQVLKKRKINPKPETMYTRIEKKIKSVQQKKYQTNQGSKRHACDVFDMLETLMDEYCVKSDALKNDPMLAFRVAKAGWSAIYDFWQYFERLGYASREAQKALALLQFILFKVKETGLLSKDDVEEMVVVLENSYACFKDYGLHRGPSLKEGVSITDEPPLNFYGSNFYAKYDYLNDDKNMIEETIRIIMEDYDPKSRPKGKNKSLECDIRGFCALNGIPYPPNKK
;
A
#
# COMPACT_ATOMS: atom_id res chain seq x y z
N MET A 1 -64.62 -42.20 9.35
CA MET A 1 -63.82 -42.23 8.12
C MET A 1 -64.60 -41.50 7.05
N ASP A 2 -64.24 -40.36 6.49
CA ASP A 2 -63.25 -39.33 6.78
C ASP A 2 -63.83 -38.03 6.20
N ALA A 3 -63.92 -36.99 7.02
CA ALA A 3 -64.35 -35.66 6.59
C ALA A 3 -63.12 -34.89 6.11
N LEU A 4 -62.98 -34.71 4.79
CA LEU A 4 -61.92 -33.89 4.19
C LEU A 4 -62.30 -32.40 4.28
N ILE A 5 -61.73 -31.75 5.30
CA ILE A 5 -61.75 -30.29 5.48
C ILE A 5 -60.71 -29.67 4.55
N ALA A 6 -61.15 -28.99 3.49
CA ALA A 6 -60.28 -28.23 2.60
C ALA A 6 -59.92 -26.86 3.23
N PHE A 7 -58.72 -26.76 3.79
CA PHE A 7 -58.15 -25.52 4.33
C PHE A 7 -57.58 -24.67 3.18
N SER A 8 -58.35 -23.67 2.72
CA SER A 8 -57.92 -22.67 1.75
C SER A 8 -56.93 -21.68 2.39
N LEU A 9 -55.63 -21.99 2.33
CA LEU A 9 -54.55 -21.07 2.68
C LEU A 9 -54.46 -19.95 1.64
N GLY A 10 -55.05 -18.80 1.94
CA GLY A 10 -54.93 -17.57 1.17
C GLY A 10 -53.49 -17.04 1.18
N LEU A 11 -52.73 -17.37 0.14
CA LEU A 11 -51.40 -16.79 -0.08
C LEU A 11 -51.53 -15.28 -0.35
N PRO A 12 -50.76 -14.42 0.36
CA PRO A 12 -50.84 -12.99 0.18
C PRO A 12 -50.42 -12.59 -1.25
N SER A 13 -51.32 -11.89 -1.93
CA SER A 13 -51.11 -11.32 -3.26
C SER A 13 -49.84 -10.49 -3.30
N ARG A 14 -48.84 -11.00 -4.05
CA ARG A 14 -47.53 -10.40 -4.26
C ARG A 14 -47.71 -9.10 -5.06
N ARG A 15 -47.90 -7.97 -4.37
CA ARG A 15 -47.90 -6.62 -4.97
C ARG A 15 -46.63 -6.45 -5.80
N LYS A 16 -46.78 -6.44 -7.13
CA LYS A 16 -45.72 -6.11 -8.09
C LYS A 16 -45.26 -4.67 -7.80
N ARG A 17 -44.12 -4.52 -7.10
CA ARG A 17 -43.44 -3.24 -6.97
C ARG A 17 -43.02 -2.80 -8.37
N SER A 18 -43.65 -1.75 -8.89
CA SER A 18 -43.23 -1.10 -10.12
C SER A 18 -41.79 -0.62 -9.93
N SER A 19 -40.87 -1.23 -10.68
CA SER A 19 -39.47 -0.81 -10.70
C SER A 19 -39.41 0.57 -11.33
N SER A 20 -39.32 1.61 -10.51
CA SER A 20 -39.05 2.96 -11.01
C SER A 20 -37.69 2.94 -11.71
N THR A 21 -37.73 3.06 -13.04
CA THR A 21 -36.56 3.13 -13.89
C THR A 21 -35.78 4.38 -13.49
N LYS A 22 -34.72 4.23 -12.69
CA LYS A 22 -33.86 5.35 -12.29
C LYS A 22 -33.28 5.98 -13.55
N LYS A 23 -33.79 7.14 -13.95
CA LYS A 23 -33.22 7.96 -15.03
C LYS A 23 -31.72 8.13 -14.74
N LYS A 24 -30.86 7.71 -15.67
CA LYS A 24 -29.41 7.91 -15.58
C LYS A 24 -29.16 9.41 -15.40
N LYS A 25 -28.52 9.80 -14.29
CA LYS A 25 -28.11 11.19 -14.07
C LYS A 25 -27.17 11.59 -15.21
N LYS A 26 -27.47 12.71 -15.89
CA LYS A 26 -26.52 13.33 -16.83
C LYS A 26 -25.21 13.58 -16.09
N LYS A 27 -24.07 13.32 -16.75
CA LYS A 27 -22.76 13.71 -16.22
C LYS A 27 -22.75 15.24 -16.11
N ALA A 28 -22.17 15.75 -15.03
CA ALA A 28 -21.97 17.18 -14.85
C ALA A 28 -20.92 17.66 -15.87
N ASP A 29 -21.15 18.82 -16.47
CA ASP A 29 -20.28 19.37 -17.51
C ASP A 29 -19.06 20.08 -16.90
N ASN A 30 -19.16 20.52 -15.64
CA ASN A 30 -18.07 21.12 -14.88
C ASN A 30 -18.07 20.65 -13.43
N TYR A 31 -16.94 20.85 -12.74
CA TYR A 31 -16.79 20.46 -11.34
C TYR A 31 -17.77 21.18 -10.40
N PHE A 32 -18.11 22.45 -10.63
CA PHE A 32 -18.97 23.23 -9.73
C PHE A 32 -20.41 22.71 -9.69
N GLU A 33 -20.92 22.13 -10.78
CA GLU A 33 -22.23 21.46 -10.80
C GLU A 33 -22.32 20.27 -9.84
N THR A 34 -21.18 19.65 -9.52
CA THR A 34 -21.12 18.53 -8.56
C THR A 34 -21.23 18.98 -7.10
N LEU A 35 -21.02 20.27 -6.82
CA LEU A 35 -21.05 20.83 -5.47
C LEU A 35 -22.47 21.05 -4.96
N THR A 36 -22.62 21.12 -3.63
CA THR A 36 -23.90 21.51 -3.00
C THR A 36 -24.09 23.03 -3.06
N THR A 37 -25.33 23.51 -2.95
CA THR A 37 -25.63 24.95 -2.90
C THR A 37 -24.90 25.66 -1.76
N VAL A 38 -24.70 24.97 -0.62
CA VAL A 38 -23.94 25.50 0.53
C VAL A 38 -22.47 25.73 0.14
N GLN A 39 -21.83 24.73 -0.45
CA GLN A 39 -20.44 24.82 -0.90
C GLN A 39 -20.24 25.93 -1.96
N LEU A 40 -21.19 26.08 -2.88
CA LEU A 40 -21.15 27.17 -3.86
C LEU A 40 -21.26 28.55 -3.22
N LYS A 41 -22.14 28.71 -2.22
CA LYS A 41 -22.25 29.96 -1.46
C LYS A 41 -20.98 30.25 -0.67
N ASP A 42 -20.35 29.24 -0.07
CA ASP A 42 -19.08 29.39 0.65
C ASP A 42 -17.96 29.85 -0.29
N MET A 43 -17.87 29.27 -1.49
CA MET A 43 -16.89 29.71 -2.50
C MET A 43 -17.17 31.13 -2.99
N CYS A 44 -18.43 31.48 -3.25
CA CYS A 44 -18.82 32.85 -3.58
C CYS A 44 -18.43 33.81 -2.45
N LYS A 45 -18.73 33.47 -1.19
CA LYS A 45 -18.37 34.26 -0.01
C LYS A 45 -16.87 34.46 0.10
N ALA A 46 -16.09 33.40 -0.07
CA ALA A 46 -14.63 33.44 -0.04
C ALA A 46 -14.06 34.37 -1.13
N GLY A 47 -14.64 34.32 -2.33
CA GLY A 47 -14.28 35.18 -3.47
C GLY A 47 -14.91 36.58 -3.44
N LYS A 48 -15.55 36.98 -2.33
CA LYS A 48 -16.27 38.27 -2.19
C LYS A 48 -17.38 38.49 -3.24
N LEU A 49 -18.01 37.41 -3.70
CA LEU A 49 -19.11 37.39 -4.66
C LEU A 49 -20.48 37.32 -3.97
N LYS A 50 -21.53 37.73 -4.69
CA LYS A 50 -22.92 37.64 -4.21
C LYS A 50 -23.33 36.17 -3.98
N GLN A 51 -23.95 35.88 -2.83
CA GLN A 51 -24.35 34.53 -2.41
C GLN A 51 -25.85 34.22 -2.63
N SER A 52 -26.61 35.16 -3.18
CA SER A 52 -28.01 34.95 -3.53
C SER A 52 -28.16 34.29 -4.89
N GLY A 53 -29.31 33.65 -5.10
CA GLY A 53 -29.69 33.09 -6.40
C GLY A 53 -29.90 31.58 -6.37
N THR A 54 -30.31 31.05 -7.51
CA THR A 54 -30.41 29.60 -7.74
C THR A 54 -29.03 28.94 -7.80
N LYS A 55 -28.97 27.61 -7.71
CA LYS A 55 -27.70 26.86 -7.84
C LYS A 55 -27.01 27.16 -9.18
N ALA A 56 -27.78 27.27 -10.27
CA ALA A 56 -27.26 27.57 -11.59
C ALA A 56 -26.62 28.97 -11.65
N GLU A 57 -27.26 29.98 -11.07
CA GLU A 57 -26.70 31.34 -10.98
C GLU A 57 -25.41 31.39 -10.17
N LEU A 58 -25.32 30.62 -9.08
CA LEU A 58 -24.09 30.54 -8.28
C LEU A 58 -22.96 29.86 -9.06
N CYS A 59 -23.24 28.77 -9.77
CA CYS A 59 -22.26 28.14 -10.66
C CYS A 59 -21.78 29.13 -11.73
N GLN A 60 -22.70 29.78 -12.44
CA GLN A 60 -22.37 30.75 -13.49
C GLN A 60 -21.47 31.86 -12.97
N ARG A 61 -21.77 32.40 -11.78
CA ARG A 61 -20.96 33.45 -11.15
C ARG A 61 -19.53 32.99 -10.82
N LEU A 62 -19.34 31.73 -10.44
CA LEU A 62 -18.00 31.16 -10.24
C LEU A 62 -17.28 30.87 -11.56
N LEU A 63 -18.02 30.52 -12.62
CA LEU A 63 -17.49 30.27 -13.96
C LEU A 63 -17.00 31.57 -14.64
N GLU A 64 -17.68 32.69 -14.40
CA GLU A 64 -17.32 34.01 -14.93
C GLU A 64 -16.14 34.65 -14.20
N HIS A 65 -15.84 34.17 -12.99
CA HIS A 65 -14.83 34.78 -12.14
C HIS A 65 -13.40 34.33 -12.52
N GLU A 66 -12.57 35.27 -12.94
CA GLU A 66 -11.25 35.03 -13.54
C GLU A 66 -10.33 34.13 -12.72
N PHE A 67 -10.21 34.39 -11.41
CA PHE A 67 -9.35 33.57 -10.53
C PHE A 67 -9.94 32.19 -10.21
N ILE A 68 -11.25 32.03 -10.23
CA ILE A 68 -11.92 30.79 -9.77
C ILE A 68 -12.14 29.83 -10.94
N ARG A 69 -12.40 30.36 -12.14
CA ARG A 69 -12.67 29.61 -13.37
C ARG A 69 -11.63 28.51 -13.66
N PRO A 70 -10.30 28.70 -13.50
CA PRO A 70 -9.33 27.65 -13.80
C PRO A 70 -9.56 26.35 -13.00
N PHE A 71 -10.10 26.44 -11.78
CA PHE A 71 -10.29 25.29 -10.89
C PHE A 71 -11.33 24.27 -11.37
N ILE A 72 -12.13 24.61 -12.39
CA ILE A 72 -13.07 23.69 -13.04
C ILE A 72 -12.33 22.44 -13.52
N TRP A 73 -11.20 22.64 -14.19
CA TRP A 73 -10.44 21.60 -14.88
C TRP A 73 -9.23 21.11 -14.09
N CYS A 74 -8.90 21.76 -12.96
CA CYS A 74 -7.79 21.35 -12.12
C CYS A 74 -7.96 19.94 -11.56
N THR A 75 -6.93 19.13 -11.71
CA THR A 75 -6.80 17.83 -11.05
C THR A 75 -6.42 18.01 -9.58
N GLN A 76 -6.62 16.98 -8.75
CA GLN A 76 -6.26 17.05 -7.34
C GLN A 76 -4.75 17.20 -7.09
N ASN A 77 -3.91 16.74 -8.03
CA ASN A 77 -2.46 16.90 -7.94
C ASN A 77 -2.02 18.34 -8.24
N GLN A 78 -2.64 19.00 -9.22
CA GLN A 78 -2.39 20.41 -9.52
C GLN A 78 -2.75 21.30 -8.32
N LEU A 79 -3.91 21.06 -7.69
CA LEU A 79 -4.32 21.80 -6.49
C LEU A 79 -3.33 21.59 -5.32
N LYS A 80 -2.81 20.37 -5.13
CA LYS A 80 -1.81 20.10 -4.10
C LYS A 80 -0.49 20.82 -4.39
N ALA A 81 -0.08 20.92 -5.65
CA ALA A 81 1.12 21.65 -6.06
C ALA A 81 0.96 23.16 -5.78
N GLU A 82 -0.16 23.75 -6.17
CA GLU A 82 -0.44 25.17 -5.94
C GLU A 82 -0.58 25.50 -4.44
N LEU A 83 -1.26 24.64 -3.66
CA LEU A 83 -1.30 24.77 -2.20
C LEU A 83 0.10 24.67 -1.57
N LYS A 84 0.97 23.80 -2.09
CA LYS A 84 2.35 23.65 -1.60
C LYS A 84 3.16 24.91 -1.88
N GLU A 85 3.05 25.47 -3.08
CA GLU A 85 3.70 26.71 -3.49
C GLU A 85 3.29 27.88 -2.58
N GLN A 86 2.01 27.94 -2.22
CA GLN A 86 1.46 28.97 -1.32
C GLN A 86 1.61 28.61 0.17
N MET A 87 2.32 27.54 0.52
CA MET A 87 2.56 27.11 1.91
C MET A 87 1.28 26.82 2.72
N LEU A 88 0.25 26.35 2.02
CA LEU A 88 -1.06 26.00 2.56
C LEU A 88 -1.17 24.49 2.84
N VAL A 89 -2.10 24.13 3.73
CA VAL A 89 -2.40 22.73 4.02
C VAL A 89 -2.92 22.02 2.76
N GLN A 90 -2.32 20.88 2.40
CA GLN A 90 -2.66 20.12 1.18
C GLN A 90 -3.75 19.03 1.37
N SER A 91 -4.13 18.70 2.61
CA SER A 91 -5.10 17.64 2.91
C SER A 91 -6.56 18.06 2.64
N GLY A 92 -7.50 17.12 2.62
CA GLY A 92 -8.93 17.42 2.48
C GLY A 92 -9.50 17.18 1.09
N SER A 93 -10.79 17.45 0.95
CA SER A 93 -11.52 17.29 -0.32
C SER A 93 -11.08 18.33 -1.36
N LYS A 94 -11.32 18.04 -2.66
CA LYS A 94 -11.04 19.00 -3.76
C LYS A 94 -11.71 20.37 -3.50
N TYR A 95 -12.92 20.36 -2.94
CA TYR A 95 -13.64 21.57 -2.51
C TYR A 95 -12.85 22.38 -1.47
N GLU A 96 -12.43 21.75 -0.37
CA GLU A 96 -11.68 22.45 0.69
C GLU A 96 -10.34 23.00 0.19
N GLN A 97 -9.68 22.29 -0.72
CA GLN A 97 -8.43 22.72 -1.33
C GLN A 97 -8.63 24.01 -2.14
N ILE A 98 -9.64 24.06 -3.02
CA ILE A 98 -9.98 25.26 -3.79
C ILE A 98 -10.40 26.40 -2.86
N LEU A 99 -11.24 26.12 -1.87
CA LEU A 99 -11.71 27.13 -0.92
C LEU A 99 -10.54 27.80 -0.17
N ARG A 100 -9.51 27.04 0.20
CA ARG A 100 -8.29 27.59 0.82
C ARG A 100 -7.51 28.51 -0.12
N LEU A 101 -7.38 28.15 -1.40
CA LEU A 101 -6.74 29.00 -2.41
C LEU A 101 -7.50 30.33 -2.58
N ILE A 102 -8.83 30.28 -2.61
CA ILE A 102 -9.68 31.48 -2.70
C ILE A 102 -9.52 32.34 -1.44
N HIS A 103 -9.60 31.73 -0.25
CA HIS A 103 -9.39 32.43 1.02
C HIS A 103 -8.02 33.11 1.08
N HIS A 104 -6.97 32.42 0.65
CA HIS A 104 -5.62 32.97 0.56
C HIS A 104 -5.55 34.16 -0.40
N LYS A 105 -6.11 34.04 -1.61
CA LYS A 105 -6.08 35.10 -2.63
C LYS A 105 -6.82 36.37 -2.21
N TYR A 106 -7.97 36.23 -1.55
CA TYR A 106 -8.84 37.36 -1.21
C TYR A 106 -8.70 37.84 0.25
N GLY A 107 -7.84 37.20 1.04
CA GLY A 107 -7.66 37.49 2.46
C GLY A 107 -8.94 37.25 3.28
N THR A 108 -9.75 36.26 2.88
CA THR A 108 -11.01 35.93 3.57
C THR A 108 -10.83 34.66 4.39
N GLY A 109 -11.56 34.53 5.51
CA GLY A 109 -11.55 33.31 6.32
C GLY A 109 -10.24 33.04 7.09
N GLN A 110 -10.20 31.93 7.83
CA GLN A 110 -8.99 31.47 8.52
C GLN A 110 -8.23 30.48 7.63
N VAL A 111 -7.19 30.98 6.96
CA VAL A 111 -6.31 30.14 6.15
C VAL A 111 -5.38 29.37 7.09
N LYS A 112 -5.64 28.08 7.29
CA LYS A 112 -4.70 27.20 8.00
C LYS A 112 -3.42 27.09 7.18
N ARG A 113 -2.34 27.70 7.66
CA ARG A 113 -0.99 27.50 7.11
C ARG A 113 -0.54 26.08 7.37
N ALA A 114 0.27 25.53 6.46
CA ALA A 114 0.94 24.28 6.74
C ALA A 114 1.86 24.44 7.96
N ALA A 115 2.00 23.39 8.77
CA ALA A 115 3.01 23.37 9.82
C ALA A 115 4.40 23.47 9.17
N THR A 116 5.04 24.62 9.33
CA THR A 116 6.31 24.96 8.71
C THR A 116 7.30 25.29 9.83
N ASP A 117 8.54 24.81 9.68
CA ASP A 117 9.66 25.28 10.48
C ASP A 117 10.38 26.35 9.64
N THR A 118 10.85 27.43 10.27
CA THR A 118 11.70 28.43 9.60
C THR A 118 13.13 27.95 9.60
N VAL A 119 13.70 27.73 8.42
CA VAL A 119 15.12 27.45 8.23
C VAL A 119 15.76 28.73 7.69
N THR A 120 16.78 29.23 8.38
CA THR A 120 17.58 30.36 7.89
C THR A 120 18.74 29.79 7.07
N ASP A 121 18.79 30.11 5.78
CA ASP A 121 19.91 29.73 4.93
C ASP A 121 21.15 30.55 5.32
N GLU A 122 22.35 30.11 4.90
CA GLU A 122 23.64 30.78 5.18
C GLU A 122 23.68 32.26 4.72
N SER A 123 22.81 32.64 3.77
CA SER A 123 22.61 34.01 3.31
C SER A 123 21.76 34.89 4.24
N GLY A 124 21.24 34.35 5.34
CA GLY A 124 20.34 35.06 6.27
C GLY A 124 18.87 35.09 5.83
N GLU A 125 18.53 34.54 4.67
CA GLU A 125 17.14 34.43 4.22
C GLU A 125 16.40 33.31 4.96
N THR A 126 15.31 33.65 5.63
CA THR A 126 14.44 32.67 6.29
C THR A 126 13.49 32.05 5.27
N LYS A 127 13.68 30.77 4.96
CA LYS A 127 12.72 29.98 4.18
C LYS A 127 11.86 29.14 5.12
N GLN A 128 10.55 29.26 4.97
CA GLN A 128 9.64 28.30 5.62
C GLN A 128 9.76 26.97 4.89
N VAL A 129 10.07 25.90 5.62
CA VAL A 129 10.14 24.55 5.09
C VAL A 129 9.07 23.72 5.78
N LEU A 130 8.30 22.96 5.00
CA LEU A 130 7.33 22.00 5.54
C LEU A 130 8.04 21.05 6.50
N LYS A 131 7.55 20.98 7.74
CA LYS A 131 8.09 20.06 8.74
C LYS A 131 7.83 18.63 8.28
N LYS A 132 8.85 17.99 7.67
CA LYS A 132 8.83 16.54 7.50
C LYS A 132 8.82 15.95 8.90
N ARG A 133 7.69 15.36 9.31
CA ARG A 133 7.66 14.58 10.55
C ARG A 133 8.71 13.50 10.39
N LYS A 134 9.77 13.52 11.20
CA LYS A 134 10.68 12.38 11.34
C LYS A 134 9.79 11.21 11.73
N ILE A 135 9.53 10.31 10.79
CA ILE A 135 8.85 9.06 11.11
C ILE A 135 9.93 8.26 11.82
N ASN A 136 9.95 8.31 13.15
CA ASN A 136 10.82 7.42 13.90
C ASN A 136 10.28 6.00 13.66
N PRO A 137 11.02 5.17 12.91
CA PRO A 137 10.52 3.86 12.57
C PRO A 137 10.47 3.04 13.85
N LYS A 138 9.30 2.45 14.13
CA LYS A 138 9.11 1.53 15.25
C LYS A 138 8.79 0.14 14.69
N PRO A 139 9.49 -0.92 15.12
CA PRO A 139 9.21 -2.29 14.68
C PRO A 139 7.72 -2.67 14.80
N GLU A 140 7.05 -2.26 15.87
CA GLU A 140 5.62 -2.55 16.09
C GLU A 140 4.73 -1.85 15.05
N THR A 141 5.13 -0.65 14.62
CA THR A 141 4.42 0.09 13.57
C THR A 141 4.59 -0.57 12.21
N MET A 142 5.77 -1.13 11.94
CA MET A 142 6.04 -1.91 10.73
C MET A 142 5.13 -3.14 10.68
N TYR A 143 5.16 -3.96 11.73
CA TYR A 143 4.33 -5.16 11.87
C TYR A 143 2.84 -4.85 11.67
N THR A 144 2.32 -3.87 12.42
CA THR A 144 0.90 -3.47 12.39
C THR A 144 0.47 -2.96 11.00
N ARG A 145 1.36 -2.28 10.26
CA ARG A 145 1.03 -1.77 8.91
C ARG A 145 0.90 -2.92 7.91
N ILE A 146 1.83 -3.87 7.94
CA ILE A 146 1.80 -5.07 7.09
C ILE A 146 0.58 -5.93 7.42
N GLU A 147 0.33 -6.20 8.71
CA GLU A 147 -0.87 -6.91 9.17
C GLU A 147 -2.16 -6.25 8.64
N LYS A 148 -2.32 -4.93 8.84
CA LYS A 148 -3.49 -4.18 8.37
C LYS A 148 -3.65 -4.25 6.86
N LYS A 149 -2.54 -4.24 6.11
CA LYS A 149 -2.55 -4.35 4.66
C LYS A 149 -3.01 -5.74 4.23
N ILE A 150 -2.49 -6.81 4.83
CA ILE A 150 -2.92 -8.20 4.56
C ILE A 150 -4.42 -8.35 4.85
N LYS A 151 -4.89 -7.89 6.01
CA LYS A 151 -6.32 -7.93 6.38
C LYS A 151 -7.20 -7.08 5.44
N SER A 152 -6.75 -5.89 5.04
CA SER A 152 -7.48 -5.04 4.09
C SER A 152 -7.59 -5.68 2.71
N VAL A 153 -6.53 -6.35 2.29
CA VAL A 153 -6.47 -7.09 1.02
C VAL A 153 -7.46 -8.26 1.04
N GLN A 154 -7.56 -8.99 2.15
CA GLN A 154 -8.57 -10.05 2.34
C GLN A 154 -10.01 -9.53 2.20
N GLN A 155 -10.32 -8.35 2.78
CA GLN A 155 -11.66 -7.76 2.69
C GLN A 155 -12.05 -7.38 1.25
N LYS A 156 -11.08 -6.95 0.44
CA LYS A 156 -11.32 -6.53 -0.96
C LYS A 156 -11.69 -7.70 -1.89
N LYS A 157 -11.40 -8.94 -1.51
CA LYS A 157 -11.85 -10.15 -2.21
C LYS A 157 -13.36 -10.14 -2.47
N TYR A 158 -14.13 -9.73 -1.47
CA TYR A 158 -15.59 -9.78 -1.51
C TYR A 158 -16.23 -8.63 -2.30
N GLN A 159 -15.44 -7.66 -2.77
CA GLN A 159 -15.96 -6.40 -3.33
C GLN A 159 -15.81 -6.26 -4.84
N THR A 160 -15.05 -7.12 -5.53
CA THR A 160 -14.78 -6.94 -6.96
C THR A 160 -15.13 -8.16 -7.78
N ASN A 161 -16.03 -7.98 -8.75
CA ASN A 161 -16.44 -8.97 -9.77
C ASN A 161 -15.30 -9.51 -10.66
N GLN A 162 -14.05 -9.11 -10.41
CA GLN A 162 -12.86 -9.66 -11.04
C GLN A 162 -11.95 -10.21 -9.96
N GLY A 163 -11.99 -11.53 -9.77
CA GLY A 163 -11.17 -12.26 -8.79
C GLY A 163 -9.68 -12.29 -9.11
N SER A 164 -9.09 -11.27 -9.76
CA SER A 164 -7.72 -11.28 -10.29
C SER A 164 -6.77 -10.23 -9.70
N LYS A 165 -7.15 -9.50 -8.64
CA LYS A 165 -6.29 -8.44 -8.11
C LYS A 165 -5.04 -9.03 -7.43
N ARG A 166 -3.88 -8.44 -7.77
CA ARG A 166 -2.51 -8.73 -7.29
C ARG A 166 -2.30 -8.36 -5.82
N HIS A 167 -3.17 -8.91 -4.97
CA HIS A 167 -3.27 -8.70 -3.54
C HIS A 167 -1.97 -8.96 -2.78
N ALA A 168 -1.34 -10.04 -3.19
CA ALA A 168 0.03 -10.44 -2.92
C ALA A 168 1.08 -9.34 -3.14
N CYS A 169 1.18 -8.87 -4.38
CA CYS A 169 2.16 -7.88 -4.80
C CYS A 169 2.00 -6.56 -4.03
N ASP A 170 0.76 -6.14 -3.78
CA ASP A 170 0.46 -4.93 -2.99
C ASP A 170 1.01 -4.98 -1.55
N VAL A 171 1.13 -6.18 -0.96
CA VAL A 171 1.70 -6.35 0.39
C VAL A 171 3.22 -6.28 0.33
N PHE A 172 3.84 -6.97 -0.63
CA PHE A 172 5.31 -6.94 -0.80
C PHE A 172 5.82 -5.58 -1.25
N ASP A 173 5.10 -4.87 -2.13
CA ASP A 173 5.40 -3.48 -2.52
C ASP A 173 5.35 -2.54 -1.29
N MET A 174 4.38 -2.75 -0.40
CA MET A 174 4.32 -2.02 0.87
C MET A 174 5.49 -2.39 1.79
N LEU A 175 5.85 -3.67 1.90
CA LEU A 175 6.99 -4.13 2.69
C LEU A 175 8.30 -3.51 2.17
N GLU A 176 8.55 -3.57 0.87
CA GLU A 176 9.69 -2.92 0.19
C GLU A 176 9.72 -1.43 0.50
N THR A 177 8.62 -0.71 0.22
CA THR A 177 8.52 0.74 0.43
C THR A 177 8.82 1.12 1.87
N LEU A 178 8.26 0.41 2.84
CA LEU A 178 8.46 0.73 4.26
C LEU A 178 9.90 0.42 4.70
N MET A 179 10.51 -0.68 4.24
CA MET A 179 11.93 -0.96 4.54
C MET A 179 12.86 0.08 3.90
N ASP A 180 12.58 0.51 2.67
CA ASP A 180 13.38 1.53 1.98
C ASP A 180 13.27 2.88 2.69
N GLU A 181 12.04 3.30 3.04
CA GLU A 181 11.81 4.53 3.79
C GLU A 181 12.44 4.52 5.19
N TYR A 182 12.33 3.41 5.92
CA TYR A 182 12.67 3.33 7.33
C TYR A 182 14.08 2.86 7.63
N CYS A 183 14.70 2.07 6.74
CA CYS A 183 16.03 1.53 6.95
C CYS A 183 17.07 2.26 6.08
N VAL A 184 16.74 2.52 4.81
CA VAL A 184 17.70 3.06 3.82
C VAL A 184 17.65 4.58 3.78
N LYS A 185 16.51 5.18 3.43
CA LYS A 185 16.35 6.63 3.26
C LYS A 185 16.40 7.45 4.55
N SER A 186 16.14 6.82 5.70
CA SER A 186 16.21 7.44 7.03
C SER A 186 17.63 7.50 7.60
N ASP A 187 18.62 6.94 6.89
CA ASP A 187 19.98 6.66 7.41
C ASP A 187 20.00 5.78 8.68
N ALA A 188 18.93 5.03 8.97
CA ALA A 188 18.91 4.13 10.14
C ALA A 188 20.02 3.07 10.07
N LEU A 189 20.35 2.55 8.87
CA LEU A 189 21.48 1.63 8.71
C LEU A 189 22.83 2.20 9.16
N LYS A 190 23.00 3.53 9.16
CA LYS A 190 24.23 4.19 9.63
C LYS A 190 24.14 4.57 11.11
N ASN A 191 22.98 5.08 11.52
CA ASN A 191 22.79 5.68 12.85
C ASN A 191 22.39 4.66 13.92
N ASP A 192 21.56 3.67 13.55
CA ASP A 192 21.07 2.61 14.43
C ASP A 192 20.79 1.31 13.61
N PRO A 193 21.85 0.54 13.30
CA PRO A 193 21.74 -0.68 12.50
C PRO A 193 20.79 -1.71 13.11
N MET A 194 20.74 -1.80 14.44
CA MET A 194 19.87 -2.74 15.14
C MET A 194 18.40 -2.34 15.03
N LEU A 195 18.08 -1.05 14.99
CA LEU A 195 16.72 -0.60 14.66
C LEU A 195 16.33 -1.01 13.24
N ALA A 196 17.22 -0.84 12.26
CA ALA A 196 16.97 -1.27 10.88
C ALA A 196 16.71 -2.78 10.79
N PHE A 197 17.51 -3.59 11.50
CA PHE A 197 17.31 -5.04 11.62
C PHE A 197 15.93 -5.38 12.22
N ARG A 198 15.58 -4.80 13.38
CA ARG A 198 14.30 -5.07 14.05
C ARG A 198 13.10 -4.67 13.19
N VAL A 199 13.20 -3.55 12.46
CA VAL A 199 12.16 -3.11 11.52
C VAL A 199 12.00 -4.11 10.38
N ALA A 200 13.09 -4.54 9.74
CA ALA A 200 13.05 -5.50 8.65
C ALA A 200 12.49 -6.85 9.12
N LYS A 201 13.00 -7.37 10.24
CA LYS A 201 12.51 -8.60 10.88
C LYS A 201 11.01 -8.50 11.17
N ALA A 202 10.53 -7.42 11.79
CA ALA A 202 9.12 -7.23 12.09
C ALA A 202 8.22 -7.24 10.84
N GLY A 203 8.68 -6.66 9.73
CA GLY A 203 7.98 -6.71 8.45
C GLY A 203 7.83 -8.16 7.95
N TRP A 204 8.89 -8.95 7.98
CA TRP A 204 8.88 -10.34 7.55
C TRP A 204 8.14 -11.28 8.52
N SER A 205 8.25 -11.06 9.82
CA SER A 205 7.44 -11.77 10.83
C SER A 205 5.95 -11.56 10.57
N ALA A 206 5.51 -10.34 10.20
CA ALA A 206 4.13 -10.10 9.84
C ALA A 206 3.69 -10.84 8.55
N ILE A 207 4.58 -11.01 7.57
CA ILE A 207 4.26 -11.82 6.37
C ILE A 207 4.02 -13.27 6.78
N TYR A 208 4.89 -13.80 7.64
CA TYR A 208 4.80 -15.16 8.15
C TYR A 208 3.56 -15.39 9.02
N ASP A 209 3.35 -14.58 10.06
CA ASP A 209 2.27 -14.77 11.05
C ASP A 209 0.86 -14.66 10.43
N PHE A 210 0.75 -13.92 9.34
CA PHE A 210 -0.50 -13.69 8.62
C PHE A 210 -0.53 -14.41 7.27
N TRP A 211 0.35 -15.39 7.05
CA TRP A 211 0.48 -16.08 5.77
C TRP A 211 -0.84 -16.73 5.31
N GLN A 212 -1.57 -17.32 6.25
CA GLN A 212 -2.87 -17.97 6.03
C GLN A 212 -3.94 -17.05 5.42
N TYR A 213 -3.76 -15.73 5.47
CA TYR A 213 -4.71 -14.77 4.89
C TYR A 213 -4.42 -14.44 3.42
N PHE A 214 -3.32 -14.95 2.85
CA PHE A 214 -3.04 -14.82 1.42
C PHE A 214 -3.78 -15.88 0.61
N GLU A 215 -4.93 -15.51 0.04
CA GLU A 215 -5.77 -16.45 -0.72
C GLU A 215 -5.27 -16.77 -2.13
N ARG A 216 -4.48 -15.88 -2.74
CA ARG A 216 -3.88 -16.10 -4.05
C ARG A 216 -2.43 -15.67 -4.03
N LEU A 217 -1.60 -16.65 -4.33
CA LEU A 217 -0.17 -16.52 -4.26
C LEU A 217 0.31 -15.95 -5.58
N GLY A 218 0.32 -14.62 -5.70
CA GLY A 218 0.73 -13.94 -6.92
C GLY A 218 2.25 -13.94 -7.12
N TYR A 219 2.99 -14.99 -6.76
CA TYR A 219 4.25 -14.79 -6.04
C TYR A 219 5.58 -15.11 -6.72
N ALA A 220 5.63 -15.33 -8.03
CA ALA A 220 6.85 -14.98 -8.77
C ALA A 220 6.85 -13.47 -9.10
N SER A 221 6.36 -12.62 -8.18
CA SER A 221 6.23 -11.21 -8.45
C SER A 221 7.53 -10.49 -8.19
N ARG A 222 7.83 -9.55 -9.08
CA ARG A 222 8.97 -8.65 -8.98
C ARG A 222 9.01 -7.94 -7.62
N GLU A 223 7.86 -7.64 -7.03
CA GLU A 223 7.74 -6.98 -5.73
C GLU A 223 8.25 -7.85 -4.56
N ALA A 224 7.95 -9.15 -4.57
CA ALA A 224 8.46 -10.07 -3.54
C ALA A 224 10.00 -10.20 -3.63
N GLN A 225 10.52 -10.31 -4.84
CA GLN A 225 11.96 -10.37 -5.09
C GLN A 225 12.67 -9.08 -4.66
N LYS A 226 12.10 -7.91 -4.96
CA LYS A 226 12.64 -6.62 -4.50
C LYS A 226 12.62 -6.49 -2.98
N ALA A 227 11.54 -6.88 -2.31
CA ALA A 227 11.47 -6.88 -0.86
C ALA A 227 12.53 -7.81 -0.24
N LEU A 228 12.77 -8.99 -0.83
CA LEU A 228 13.80 -9.91 -0.37
C LEU A 228 15.22 -9.40 -0.64
N ALA A 229 15.50 -8.83 -1.81
CA ALA A 229 16.78 -8.21 -2.13
C ALA A 229 17.09 -7.03 -1.19
N LEU A 230 16.08 -6.23 -0.84
CA LEU A 230 16.23 -5.16 0.13
C LEU A 230 16.49 -5.70 1.55
N LEU A 231 15.86 -6.81 1.93
CA LEU A 231 16.19 -7.49 3.19
C LEU A 231 17.65 -7.98 3.18
N GLN A 232 18.10 -8.62 2.11
CA GLN A 232 19.50 -9.08 1.98
C GLN A 232 20.47 -7.93 2.16
N PHE A 233 20.21 -6.78 1.54
CA PHE A 233 20.99 -5.56 1.70
C PHE A 233 21.07 -5.12 3.17
N ILE A 234 19.92 -5.05 3.84
CA ILE A 234 19.84 -4.65 5.25
C ILE A 234 20.63 -5.63 6.12
N LEU A 235 20.42 -6.94 5.97
CA LEU A 235 21.12 -7.96 6.76
C LEU A 235 22.63 -7.92 6.55
N PHE A 236 23.08 -7.74 5.30
CA PHE A 236 24.49 -7.60 4.98
C PHE A 236 25.10 -6.38 5.69
N LYS A 237 24.43 -5.22 5.59
CA LYS A 237 24.90 -3.98 6.23
C LYS A 237 24.91 -4.08 7.74
N VAL A 238 23.91 -4.70 8.35
CA VAL A 238 23.87 -4.89 9.81
C VAL A 238 24.94 -5.89 10.25
N LYS A 239 25.17 -6.97 9.50
CA LYS A 239 26.25 -7.93 9.79
C LYS A 239 27.63 -7.27 9.79
N GLU A 240 27.92 -6.38 8.84
CA GLU A 240 29.19 -5.64 8.77
C GLU A 240 29.50 -4.85 10.06
N THR A 241 28.48 -4.50 10.85
CA THR A 241 28.66 -3.77 12.12
C THR A 241 29.10 -4.65 13.28
N GLY A 242 28.99 -5.99 13.17
CA GLY A 242 29.28 -6.92 14.27
C GLY A 242 28.30 -6.88 15.44
N LEU A 243 27.18 -6.14 15.32
CA LEU A 243 26.21 -5.96 16.40
C LEU A 243 25.18 -7.10 16.55
N LEU A 244 25.09 -8.01 15.56
CA LEU A 244 24.14 -9.12 15.61
C LEU A 244 24.58 -10.16 16.64
N SER A 245 23.74 -10.40 17.65
CA SER A 245 23.93 -11.52 18.54
C SER A 245 23.60 -12.85 17.86
N LYS A 246 24.07 -13.96 18.44
CA LYS A 246 23.69 -15.30 17.95
C LYS A 246 22.19 -15.53 18.00
N ASP A 247 21.53 -15.01 19.03
CA ASP A 247 20.08 -15.12 19.20
C ASP A 247 19.34 -14.30 18.14
N ASP A 248 19.79 -13.08 17.82
CA ASP A 248 19.22 -12.27 16.74
C ASP A 248 19.30 -12.98 15.39
N VAL A 249 20.46 -13.58 15.09
CA VAL A 249 20.66 -14.37 13.88
C VAL A 249 19.70 -15.55 13.86
N GLU A 250 19.64 -16.34 14.93
CA GLU A 250 18.78 -17.53 15.00
C GLU A 250 17.30 -17.18 14.84
N GLU A 251 16.82 -16.13 15.51
CA GLU A 251 15.45 -15.65 15.38
C GLU A 251 15.12 -15.21 13.94
N MET A 252 16.05 -14.54 13.26
CA MET A 252 15.86 -14.14 11.87
C MET A 252 15.85 -15.34 10.93
N VAL A 253 16.73 -16.32 11.15
CA VAL A 253 16.75 -17.54 10.34
C VAL A 253 15.45 -18.32 10.54
N VAL A 254 14.90 -18.42 11.76
CA VAL A 254 13.59 -19.03 12.00
C VAL A 254 12.48 -18.32 11.23
N VAL A 255 12.45 -16.98 11.21
CA VAL A 255 11.47 -16.21 10.42
C VAL A 255 11.61 -16.53 8.93
N LEU A 256 12.83 -16.62 8.41
CA LEU A 256 13.11 -16.88 7.00
C LEU A 256 12.80 -18.32 6.60
N GLU A 257 13.17 -19.31 7.42
CA GLU A 257 12.82 -20.72 7.19
C GLU A 257 11.32 -20.94 7.19
N ASN A 258 10.62 -20.34 8.15
CA ASN A 258 9.17 -20.43 8.22
C ASN A 258 8.52 -19.76 7.01
N SER A 259 9.01 -18.59 6.62
CA SER A 259 8.60 -17.93 5.37
C SER A 259 8.88 -18.83 4.18
N TYR A 260 10.04 -19.48 4.10
CA TYR A 260 10.39 -20.41 3.03
C TYR A 260 9.47 -21.63 3.01
N ALA A 261 9.15 -22.24 4.15
CA ALA A 261 8.23 -23.36 4.22
C ALA A 261 6.85 -22.98 3.68
N CYS A 262 6.38 -21.77 4.00
CA CYS A 262 5.17 -21.19 3.43
C CYS A 262 5.24 -20.98 1.91
N PHE A 263 6.44 -20.75 1.36
CA PHE A 263 6.67 -20.37 -0.04
C PHE A 263 7.10 -21.52 -0.96
N LYS A 264 7.69 -22.59 -0.40
CA LYS A 264 8.40 -23.62 -1.15
C LYS A 264 7.51 -24.29 -2.19
N ASP A 265 6.31 -24.67 -1.80
CA ASP A 265 5.34 -25.36 -2.67
C ASP A 265 4.81 -24.49 -3.80
N TYR A 266 5.14 -23.19 -3.78
CA TYR A 266 4.69 -22.21 -4.75
C TYR A 266 5.82 -21.67 -5.64
N GLY A 267 7.06 -22.13 -5.44
CA GLY A 267 8.20 -21.77 -6.30
C GLY A 267 8.82 -20.39 -6.05
N LEU A 268 8.49 -19.72 -4.92
CA LEU A 268 8.86 -18.31 -4.67
C LEU A 268 10.30 -18.13 -4.21
N HIS A 269 10.95 -19.24 -3.91
CA HIS A 269 12.34 -19.30 -3.55
C HIS A 269 13.26 -19.21 -4.76
N ARG A 270 12.74 -19.38 -5.98
CA ARG A 270 13.55 -19.46 -7.20
C ARG A 270 13.65 -18.08 -7.87
N GLY A 271 14.83 -17.76 -8.39
CA GLY A 271 15.00 -16.60 -9.27
C GLY A 271 14.14 -16.74 -10.53
N PRO A 272 13.87 -15.63 -11.25
CA PRO A 272 13.16 -15.70 -12.52
C PRO A 272 13.97 -16.56 -13.49
N SER A 273 13.39 -17.66 -13.95
CA SER A 273 14.04 -18.48 -14.97
C SER A 273 14.11 -17.70 -16.27
N LEU A 274 15.31 -17.27 -16.67
CA LEU A 274 15.57 -16.76 -18.01
C LEU A 274 15.55 -17.94 -18.97
N LYS A 275 14.37 -18.55 -19.17
CA LYS A 275 14.19 -19.44 -20.32
C LYS A 275 14.38 -18.60 -21.57
N GLU A 276 15.42 -18.91 -22.32
CA GLU A 276 15.67 -18.46 -23.68
C GLU A 276 14.34 -18.40 -24.45
N GLY A 277 13.85 -17.20 -24.77
CA GLY A 277 12.70 -17.03 -25.66
C GLY A 277 11.57 -16.08 -25.23
N VAL A 278 11.56 -15.54 -24.00
CA VAL A 278 10.63 -14.43 -23.69
C VAL A 278 11.28 -13.12 -24.13
N SER A 279 10.95 -12.66 -25.34
CA SER A 279 11.35 -11.32 -25.80
C SER A 279 10.77 -10.28 -24.85
N ILE A 280 11.63 -9.62 -24.09
CA ILE A 280 11.30 -8.38 -23.40
C ILE A 280 10.98 -7.39 -24.53
N THR A 281 9.71 -7.02 -24.66
CA THR A 281 9.27 -6.00 -25.60
C THR A 281 10.09 -4.73 -25.40
N ASP A 282 10.58 -4.15 -26.50
CA ASP A 282 11.57 -3.06 -26.62
C ASP A 282 11.21 -1.69 -25.99
N GLU A 283 10.45 -1.65 -24.90
CA GLU A 283 10.29 -0.42 -24.14
C GLU A 283 11.44 -0.27 -23.13
N PRO A 284 12.32 0.74 -23.29
CA PRO A 284 13.42 0.95 -22.37
C PRO A 284 12.86 1.33 -20.99
N PRO A 285 13.38 0.74 -19.89
CA PRO A 285 12.91 1.09 -18.56
C PRO A 285 13.24 2.56 -18.27
N LEU A 286 12.22 3.31 -17.85
CA LEU A 286 12.35 4.66 -17.30
C LEU A 286 13.57 4.75 -16.37
N ASN A 287 14.46 5.71 -16.64
CA ASN A 287 15.62 6.09 -15.84
C ASN A 287 15.35 6.00 -14.33
N PHE A 288 15.76 4.88 -13.72
CA PHE A 288 15.65 4.61 -12.29
C PHE A 288 17.02 4.85 -11.65
N TYR A 289 17.14 5.87 -10.81
CA TYR A 289 18.36 6.28 -10.09
C TYR A 289 18.84 5.26 -9.02
N GLY A 290 18.53 3.97 -9.18
CA GLY A 290 18.98 2.86 -8.32
C GLY A 290 19.43 1.61 -9.09
N SER A 291 19.63 1.72 -10.41
CA SER A 291 19.88 0.60 -11.32
C SER A 291 21.12 -0.24 -10.99
N ASN A 292 22.15 0.32 -10.34
CA ASN A 292 23.37 -0.44 -10.05
C ASN A 292 23.22 -1.48 -8.93
N PHE A 293 22.27 -1.31 -8.00
CA PHE A 293 22.08 -2.32 -6.95
C PHE A 293 21.35 -3.54 -7.50
N TYR A 294 20.22 -3.31 -8.19
CA TYR A 294 19.38 -4.39 -8.71
C TYR A 294 20.02 -5.16 -9.87
N ALA A 295 20.83 -4.50 -10.72
CA ALA A 295 21.55 -5.17 -11.80
C ALA A 295 22.54 -6.26 -11.32
N LYS A 296 23.01 -6.18 -10.07
CA LYS A 296 23.86 -7.24 -9.48
C LYS A 296 23.05 -8.48 -9.06
N TYR A 297 21.75 -8.31 -8.81
CA TYR A 297 20.85 -9.38 -8.34
C TYR A 297 19.97 -9.98 -9.44
N ASP A 298 19.92 -9.36 -10.63
CA ASP A 298 19.26 -9.92 -11.83
C ASP A 298 19.96 -11.18 -12.39
N TYR A 299 21.13 -11.57 -11.86
CA TYR A 299 21.92 -12.74 -12.29
C TYR A 299 21.84 -13.96 -11.36
N LEU A 300 20.82 -14.06 -10.51
CA LEU A 300 20.68 -15.25 -9.66
C LEU A 300 20.17 -16.44 -10.47
N ASN A 301 21.08 -17.38 -10.76
CA ASN A 301 20.85 -18.67 -11.41
C ASN A 301 19.50 -19.31 -11.02
N ASP A 302 18.79 -19.81 -12.03
CA ASP A 302 17.43 -20.38 -12.06
C ASP A 302 17.06 -21.41 -10.96
N ASP A 303 18.04 -21.95 -10.22
CA ASP A 303 17.84 -22.99 -9.21
C ASP A 303 18.19 -22.59 -7.77
N LYS A 304 18.77 -21.39 -7.54
CA LYS A 304 19.19 -20.99 -6.19
C LYS A 304 18.00 -20.49 -5.36
N ASN A 305 17.86 -21.07 -4.17
CA ASN A 305 16.88 -20.64 -3.19
C ASN A 305 17.30 -19.28 -2.58
N MET A 306 16.64 -18.20 -3.00
CA MET A 306 16.95 -16.84 -2.53
C MET A 306 16.84 -16.69 -1.01
N ILE A 307 15.98 -17.48 -0.34
CA ILE A 307 15.87 -17.43 1.11
C ILE A 307 17.09 -18.09 1.76
N GLU A 308 17.53 -19.24 1.26
CA GLU A 308 18.77 -19.86 1.74
C GLU A 308 19.97 -18.94 1.55
N GLU A 309 20.07 -18.27 0.39
CA GLU A 309 21.12 -17.25 0.16
C GLU A 309 21.00 -16.07 1.14
N THR A 310 19.77 -15.63 1.44
CA THR A 310 19.54 -14.58 2.45
C THR A 310 19.97 -15.01 3.84
N ILE A 311 19.70 -16.26 4.22
CA ILE A 311 20.14 -16.83 5.49
C ILE A 311 21.67 -16.91 5.54
N ARG A 312 22.32 -17.36 4.46
CA ARG A 312 23.79 -17.44 4.37
C ARG A 312 24.51 -16.11 4.56
N ILE A 313 23.85 -14.98 4.28
CA ILE A 313 24.39 -13.66 4.62
C ILE A 313 24.69 -13.58 6.11
N ILE A 314 23.79 -14.02 6.99
CA ILE A 314 23.93 -13.92 8.45
C ILE A 314 24.43 -15.21 9.13
N MET A 315 24.41 -16.34 8.42
CA MET A 315 24.87 -17.64 8.90
C MET A 315 25.57 -18.40 7.76
N GLU A 316 26.87 -18.17 7.56
CA GLU A 316 27.61 -18.60 6.36
C GLU A 316 27.55 -20.12 6.13
N ASP A 317 27.69 -20.90 7.21
CA ASP A 317 27.67 -22.37 7.17
C ASP A 317 26.25 -22.97 7.18
N TYR A 318 25.22 -22.16 6.85
CA TYR A 318 23.84 -22.62 6.88
C TYR A 318 23.59 -23.74 5.86
N ASP A 319 23.24 -24.92 6.39
CA ASP A 319 22.72 -26.05 5.65
C ASP A 319 21.36 -26.47 6.26
N PRO A 320 20.25 -26.38 5.50
CA PRO A 320 18.93 -26.77 6.00
C PRO A 320 18.85 -28.25 6.42
N LYS A 321 19.75 -29.12 5.93
CA LYS A 321 19.77 -30.54 6.29
C LYS A 321 20.47 -30.81 7.63
N SER A 322 21.44 -29.97 8.01
CA SER A 322 22.20 -30.10 9.25
C SER A 322 21.49 -29.43 10.44
N ARG A 323 20.55 -28.52 10.16
CA ARG A 323 19.74 -27.86 11.18
C ARG A 323 18.98 -28.89 12.03
N PRO A 324 19.09 -28.82 13.38
CA PRO A 324 18.26 -29.65 14.23
C PRO A 324 16.80 -29.31 13.95
N LYS A 325 16.02 -30.30 13.50
CA LYS A 325 14.56 -30.15 13.35
C LYS A 325 13.99 -29.92 14.74
N GLY A 326 13.87 -28.66 15.13
CA GLY A 326 13.29 -28.29 16.41
C GLY A 326 11.91 -28.93 16.56
N LYS A 327 11.49 -29.20 17.80
CA LYS A 327 10.13 -29.69 18.12
C LYS A 327 9.02 -28.70 17.75
N ASN A 328 9.35 -27.55 17.15
CA ASN A 328 8.38 -26.66 16.55
C ASN A 328 7.68 -27.46 15.45
N LYS A 329 6.41 -27.82 15.71
CA LYS A 329 5.56 -28.51 14.75
C LYS A 329 5.72 -27.82 13.40
N SER A 330 6.22 -28.56 12.42
CA SER A 330 6.28 -28.09 11.05
C SER A 330 4.91 -27.52 10.68
N LEU A 331 4.85 -26.24 10.32
CA LEU A 331 3.62 -25.61 9.81
C LEU A 331 3.09 -26.29 8.56
N GLU A 332 3.86 -27.19 7.93
CA GLU A 332 3.33 -28.08 6.89
C GLU A 332 2.11 -28.87 7.41
N CYS A 333 2.07 -29.22 8.70
CA CYS A 333 0.91 -29.83 9.35
C CYS A 333 -0.24 -28.83 9.56
N ASP A 334 0.07 -27.58 9.93
CA ASP A 334 -0.94 -26.55 10.21
C ASP A 334 -1.53 -25.94 8.94
N ILE A 335 -0.75 -25.80 7.86
CA ILE A 335 -1.23 -25.37 6.54
C ILE A 335 -2.10 -26.48 5.92
N ARG A 336 -1.69 -27.75 6.01
CA ARG A 336 -2.58 -28.87 5.62
C ARG A 336 -3.85 -28.91 6.44
N GLY A 337 -3.75 -28.71 7.76
CA GLY A 337 -4.90 -28.61 8.67
C GLY A 337 -5.83 -27.45 8.30
N PHE A 338 -5.27 -26.27 8.01
CA PHE A 338 -6.01 -25.08 7.60
C PHE A 338 -6.68 -25.26 6.23
N CYS A 339 -5.96 -25.80 5.24
CA CYS A 339 -6.53 -26.11 3.92
C CYS A 339 -7.66 -27.11 4.03
N ALA A 340 -7.51 -28.16 4.86
CA ALA A 340 -8.56 -29.12 5.16
C ALA A 340 -9.78 -28.46 5.85
N LEU A 341 -9.56 -27.61 6.86
CA LEU A 341 -10.64 -26.92 7.58
C LEU A 341 -11.42 -25.93 6.71
N ASN A 342 -10.79 -25.35 5.68
CA ASN A 342 -11.40 -24.35 4.80
C ASN A 342 -11.83 -24.92 3.44
N GLY A 343 -11.72 -26.24 3.23
CA GLY A 343 -12.06 -26.87 1.95
C GLY A 343 -11.19 -26.39 0.78
N ILE A 344 -9.98 -25.89 1.06
CA ILE A 344 -9.02 -25.46 0.05
C ILE A 344 -8.23 -26.71 -0.38
N PRO A 345 -8.26 -27.10 -1.66
CA PRO A 345 -7.46 -28.24 -2.11
C PRO A 345 -5.97 -27.91 -1.97
N TYR A 346 -5.30 -28.64 -1.08
CA TYR A 346 -3.84 -28.61 -0.98
C TYR A 346 -3.27 -29.33 -2.21
N PRO A 347 -2.31 -28.74 -2.96
CA PRO A 347 -1.74 -29.42 -4.11
C PRO A 347 -1.13 -30.75 -3.67
N PRO A 348 -1.44 -31.88 -4.35
CA PRO A 348 -0.85 -33.15 -3.99
C PRO A 348 0.66 -33.05 -4.14
N ASN A 349 1.40 -33.58 -3.15
CA ASN A 349 2.86 -33.70 -3.25
C ASN A 349 3.17 -34.40 -4.58
N LYS A 350 3.82 -33.69 -5.51
CA LYS A 350 4.42 -34.33 -6.67
C LYS A 350 5.51 -35.24 -6.12
N LYS A 351 5.25 -36.54 -6.13
CA LYS A 351 6.21 -37.58 -5.75
C LYS A 351 7.38 -37.61 -6.71
#